data_AF-A0A1G0LDS3-F1
#
_entry.id   AF-A0A1G0LDS3-F1
#
_cell.length_a   1.000
_cell.length_b   1.000
_cell.length_c   1.000
_cell.angle_alpha   90.00
_cell.angle_beta   90.00
_cell.angle_gamma   90.00
#
_symmetry.space_group_name_H-M   'P 1'
#
loop_
_entity.id
_entity.type
_entity.pdbx_description
1 polymer ?
#
loop_
_entity_poly.entity_id
_entity_poly.type
_entity_poly.pdbx_seq_one_letter_code
_entity_poly.pdbx_strand_id
1 'polypeptide(L)' 'MAEERVGHAACGSVTAVGVEVGDDAGIEPDNLEFCLEALLAQPPFGGARPVIVRQHGDVLRLAYLEVDDGDPDD' A
#
# COMPACT_ATOMS: atom_id res chain seq x y z
N MET A 1 7.82 -9.69 -1.32
CA MET A 1 6.98 -8.81 -2.17
C MET A 1 5.53 -8.96 -1.72
N ALA A 2 4.65 -7.98 -1.94
CA ALA A 2 3.27 -8.00 -1.40
C ALA A 2 2.49 -9.29 -1.75
N GLU A 3 2.75 -9.87 -2.93
CA GLU A 3 2.17 -11.14 -3.39
C GLU A 3 2.45 -12.35 -2.47
N GLU A 4 3.59 -12.35 -1.76
CA GLU A 4 3.97 -13.43 -0.83
C GLU A 4 3.22 -13.34 0.51
N ARG A 5 2.69 -12.14 0.84
CA ARG A 5 1.99 -11.87 2.11
C ARG A 5 0.48 -12.03 2.00
N VAL A 6 -0.07 -11.84 0.81
CA VAL A 6 -1.52 -11.91 0.56
C VAL A 6 -1.93 -13.25 -0.08
N GLY A 7 -0.97 -14.01 -0.62
CA GLY A 7 -1.30 -15.14 -1.49
C GLY A 7 -1.85 -14.62 -2.81
N HIS A 8 -1.41 -15.20 -3.92
CA HIS A 8 -1.69 -14.70 -5.28
C HIS A 8 -3.19 -14.53 -5.60
N ALA A 9 -4.08 -15.20 -4.85
CA ALA A 9 -5.53 -15.15 -5.03
C ALA A 9 -6.21 -13.91 -4.40
N ALA A 10 -5.62 -13.28 -3.38
CA ALA A 10 -6.25 -12.14 -2.68
C ALA A 10 -5.65 -10.77 -3.05
N CYS A 11 -4.68 -10.72 -3.98
CA CYS A 11 -4.14 -9.44 -4.46
C CYS A 11 -5.21 -8.55 -5.13
N GLY A 12 -6.20 -9.15 -5.79
CA GLY A 12 -7.33 -8.40 -6.39
C GLY A 12 -8.33 -7.86 -5.38
N SER A 13 -8.27 -8.34 -4.14
CA SER A 13 -9.09 -7.88 -3.02
C SER A 13 -8.42 -6.76 -2.22
N VAL A 14 -7.16 -6.42 -2.50
CA VAL A 14 -6.48 -5.33 -1.79
C VAL A 14 -7.12 -4.01 -2.16
N THR A 15 -7.65 -3.29 -1.18
CA THR A 15 -8.29 -1.98 -1.37
C THR A 15 -7.36 -0.83 -1.00
N ALA A 16 -6.42 -1.06 -0.08
CA ALA A 16 -5.41 -0.06 0.27
C ALA A 16 -4.06 -0.65 0.70
N VAL A 17 -3.02 0.15 0.51
CA VAL A 17 -1.63 -0.19 0.88
C VAL A 17 -1.09 0.91 1.79
N GLY A 18 -0.98 0.61 3.08
CA GLY A 18 -0.45 1.52 4.08
C GLY A 18 1.07 1.47 4.15
N VAL A 19 1.73 2.61 3.92
CA VAL A 19 3.19 2.74 3.98
C VAL A 19 3.56 3.80 5.01
N GLU A 20 4.43 3.44 5.93
CA GLU A 20 5.02 4.39 6.88
C GLU A 20 6.29 4.99 6.28
N VAL A 21 6.35 6.32 6.28
CA VAL A 21 7.48 7.10 5.75
C VAL A 21 7.99 8.05 6.82
N GLY A 22 9.28 7.92 7.13
CA GLY A 22 10.02 8.78 8.01
C GLY A 22 10.33 10.14 7.37
N ASP A 23 10.27 11.23 8.15
CA ASP A 23 10.69 12.57 7.69
C ASP A 23 12.15 12.59 7.19
N ASP A 24 13.00 11.72 7.75
CA ASP A 24 14.42 11.56 7.41
C ASP A 24 14.69 10.35 6.49
N ALA A 25 13.65 9.74 5.89
CA ALA A 25 13.79 8.55 5.03
C ALA A 25 14.50 8.83 3.69
N GLY A 26 14.78 10.10 3.38
CA GLY A 26 15.49 10.50 2.17
C GLY A 26 14.67 10.40 0.88
N ILE A 27 13.34 10.33 1.00
CA ILE A 27 12.40 10.31 -0.12
C ILE A 27 11.33 11.39 0.06
N GLU A 28 10.74 11.84 -1.06
CA GLU A 28 9.60 12.75 -1.02
C GLU A 28 8.30 11.92 -0.95
N PRO A 29 7.50 12.05 0.13
CA PRO A 29 6.31 11.22 0.33
C PRO A 29 5.29 11.33 -0.81
N ASP A 30 5.15 12.53 -1.37
CA ASP A 30 4.18 12.81 -2.44
C ASP A 30 4.60 12.13 -3.76
N ASN A 31 5.91 12.04 -4.03
CA ASN A 31 6.42 11.28 -5.18
C ASN A 31 6.24 9.77 -4.97
N LEU A 32 6.41 9.27 -3.73
CA LEU A 32 6.18 7.87 -3.41
C LEU A 32 4.70 7.52 -3.59
N GLU A 33 3.80 8.35 -3.09
CA GLU A 33 2.35 8.19 -3.25
C GLU A 33 1.97 8.09 -4.71
N PHE A 34 2.39 9.06 -5.53
CA PHE A 34 2.15 9.06 -6.98
C PHE A 34 2.67 7.78 -7.67
N CYS A 35 3.89 7.35 -7.32
CA CYS A 35 4.46 6.13 -7.88
C CYS A 35 3.64 4.89 -7.47
N LEU A 36 3.17 4.83 -6.22
CA LEU A 36 2.35 3.73 -5.72
C LEU A 36 0.97 3.72 -6.38
N GLU A 37 0.33 4.88 -6.58
CA GLU A 37 -0.94 4.95 -7.32
C GLU A 37 -0.80 4.33 -8.71
N ALA A 38 0.26 4.69 -9.45
CA ALA A 38 0.51 4.16 -10.78
C ALA A 38 0.76 2.63 -10.77
N LEU A 39 1.48 2.12 -9.77
CA LEU A 39 1.75 0.69 -9.61
C LEU A 39 0.49 -0.10 -9.23
N LEU A 40 -0.30 0.42 -8.29
CA LEU A 40 -1.50 -0.25 -7.77
C LEU A 40 -2.68 -0.21 -8.77
N ALA A 41 -2.66 0.74 -9.71
CA ALA A 41 -3.57 0.77 -10.85
C ALA A 41 -3.37 -0.40 -11.84
N GLN A 42 -2.26 -1.12 -11.76
CA GLN A 42 -1.99 -2.29 -12.61
C GLN A 42 -2.39 -3.59 -11.91
N PRO A 43 -2.75 -4.65 -12.67
CA PRO A 43 -2.88 -5.99 -12.09
C PRO A 43 -1.60 -6.41 -11.34
N PRO A 44 -1.71 -7.09 -10.18
CA PRO A 44 -2.92 -7.72 -9.66
C PRO A 44 -3.77 -6.87 -8.69
N PHE A 45 -3.40 -5.62 -8.40
CA PHE A 45 -3.94 -4.86 -7.25
C PHE A 45 -5.22 -4.07 -7.51
N GLY A 46 -5.88 -4.28 -8.65
CA GLY A 46 -7.25 -3.81 -8.91
C GLY A 46 -7.50 -2.29 -8.79
N GLY A 47 -6.47 -1.45 -8.63
CA GLY A 47 -6.62 -0.04 -8.31
C GLY A 47 -6.62 0.31 -6.82
N ALA A 48 -5.97 -0.49 -5.96
CA ALA A 48 -5.80 -0.18 -4.54
C ALA A 48 -5.24 1.23 -4.32
N ARG A 49 -5.71 1.93 -3.28
CA ARG A 49 -5.19 3.26 -2.93
C ARG A 49 -3.93 3.16 -2.07
N PRO A 50 -2.88 3.95 -2.32
CA PRO A 50 -1.82 4.10 -1.34
C PRO A 50 -2.30 4.95 -0.16
N VAL A 51 -1.79 4.66 1.04
CA VAL A 51 -1.97 5.49 2.22
C VAL A 51 -0.60 5.75 2.84
N ILE A 52 -0.15 7.00 2.79
CA ILE A 52 1.13 7.40 3.36
C ILE A 52 0.94 7.89 4.79
N VAL A 53 1.54 7.18 5.73
CA VAL A 53 1.59 7.58 7.15
C VAL A 53 2.96 8.20 7.43
N ARG A 54 2.99 9.52 7.61
CA ARG A 54 4.23 10.24 7.96
C ARG A 54 4.56 10.05 9.44
N GLN A 55 5.83 9.82 9.74
CA GLN A 55 6.31 9.70 11.11
C GLN A 55 7.74 10.22 11.26
N HIS A 56 8.18 10.42 12.49
CA HIS A 56 9.55 10.83 12.76
C HIS A 56 10.56 9.69 12.52
N GLY A 57 11.79 10.04 12.13
CA GLY A 57 12.88 9.11 11.85
C GLY A 57 13.04 8.78 10.37
N ASP A 58 13.73 7.68 10.06
CA ASP A 58 14.16 7.29 8.72
C ASP A 58 13.40 6.07 8.14
N VAL A 59 12.24 5.75 8.73
CA VAL A 59 11.51 4.53 8.36
C VAL A 59 11.03 4.58 6.90
N LEU A 60 11.09 3.43 6.22
CA LEU A 60 10.38 3.21 4.98
C LEU A 60 9.91 1.76 4.97
N ARG A 61 8.62 1.53 5.28
CA ARG A 61 8.09 0.16 5.34
C ARG A 61 6.62 0.07 5.01
N LEU A 62 6.23 -1.08 4.46
CA LEU A 62 4.83 -1.48 4.40
C LEU A 62 4.32 -1.72 5.82
N ALA A 63 3.30 -0.97 6.22
CA ALA A 63 2.69 -1.05 7.54
C ALA A 63 1.52 -2.05 7.54
N TYR A 64 0.62 -1.93 6.57
CA TYR A 64 -0.56 -2.78 6.46
C TYR A 64 -1.10 -2.88 5.02
N LEU A 65 -1.99 -3.83 4.81
CA LEU A 65 -2.80 -3.98 3.60
C LEU A 65 -4.28 -4.04 4.04
N GLU A 66 -5.13 -3.21 3.46
CA GLU A 66 -6.58 -3.34 3.58
C GLU A 66 -7.04 -4.30 2.48
N VAL A 67 -7.84 -5.30 2.84
CA VAL A 67 -8.33 -6.33 1.94
C VAL A 67 -9.85 -6.41 2.10
N ASP A 68 -10.58 -6.35 0.99
CA ASP A 68 -12.00 -6.62 0.93
C ASP A 68 -12.19 -8.15 0.81
N ASP A 69 -12.58 -8.76 1.93
CA ASP A 69 -12.86 -10.21 1.98
C ASP A 69 -14.27 -10.56 1.46
N GLY A 70 -15.02 -9.58 0.92
CA GLY A 70 -16.37 -9.76 0.37
C GLY A 70 -17.44 -10.02 1.43
N ASP A 71 -17.19 -9.65 2.68
CA ASP A 71 -18.17 -9.77 3.77
C ASP A 71 -19.27 -8.69 3.58
N PRO A 72 -20.57 -9.07 3.53
CA PRO A 72 -21.66 -8.13 3.23
C PRO A 72 -21.94 -7.10 4.33
N ASP A 73 -21.23 -7.16 5.45
CA ASP A 73 -21.40 -6.30 6.63
C ASP A 73 -20.25 -5.27 6.84
N ASP A 74 -19.31 -5.11 5.89
CA ASP A 74 -18.28 -4.03 5.91
C ASP A 74 -18.82 -2.67 5.43
#